data_AF-A0A9W6WYM4-F1
#
_entry.id   AF-A0A9W6WYM4-F1
#
_cell.length_a   1.000
_cell.length_b   1.000
_cell.length_c   1.000
_cell.angle_alpha   90.00
_cell.angle_beta   90.00
_cell.angle_gamma   90.00
#
_symmetry.space_group_name_H-M   'P 1'
#
loop_
_entity.id
_entity.type
_entity.pdbx_description
1 polymer ?
#
loop_
_entity_poly.entity_id
_entity_poly.type
_entity_poly.pdbx_seq_one_letter_code
_entity_poly.pdbx_strand_id
1 'polypeptide(L)'
;MIGPMKEKYPNKVQIYTTKKDLEIYIHTKLVLIDDVYSPDGVTVLKLARDMRIRKFVEMTRLSYEDLNAMKFIDAADQFKVAAKDESTILTDFSVKDHLYYATFVDIFREQVDPQEVCTFKDSGSTRDVD
;
A
#
# COMPACT_ATOMS: atom_id res chain seq x y z
N MET A 1 -4.53 6.17 10.77
CA MET A 1 -5.18 6.35 9.45
C MET A 1 -5.46 5.04 8.71
N ILE A 2 -4.59 4.01 8.73
CA ILE A 2 -4.79 2.82 7.89
C ILE A 2 -5.74 1.74 8.44
N GLY A 3 -5.84 1.62 9.77
CA GLY A 3 -6.73 0.64 10.42
C GLY A 3 -8.18 0.76 9.95
N PRO A 4 -8.79 1.96 10.02
CA PRO A 4 -10.15 2.19 9.54
C PRO A 4 -10.36 1.87 8.05
N MET A 5 -9.33 2.06 7.20
CA MET A 5 -9.42 1.72 5.77
C MET A 5 -9.40 0.20 5.54
N LYS A 6 -8.61 -0.55 6.31
CA LYS A 6 -8.59 -2.01 6.25
C LYS A 6 -9.92 -2.60 6.71
N GLU A 7 -10.53 -2.03 7.75
CA GLU A 7 -11.85 -2.46 8.24
C GLU A 7 -12.97 -2.17 7.25
N LYS A 8 -12.99 -0.97 6.66
CA LYS A 8 -14.01 -0.57 5.69
C LYS A 8 -13.88 -1.29 4.34
N TYR A 9 -12.66 -1.66 3.96
CA TYR A 9 -12.37 -2.27 2.64
C TYR A 9 -11.41 -3.46 2.75
N PRO A 10 -11.81 -4.55 3.43
CA PRO A 10 -10.90 -5.65 3.79
C PRO A 10 -10.30 -6.37 2.58
N ASN A 11 -11.02 -6.42 1.46
CA ASN A 11 -10.54 -7.07 0.25
C ASN A 11 -9.79 -6.12 -0.70
N LYS A 12 -9.92 -4.80 -0.52
CA LYS A 12 -9.34 -3.79 -1.42
C LYS A 12 -8.09 -3.12 -0.86
N VAL A 13 -8.01 -2.97 0.46
CA VAL A 13 -6.88 -2.32 1.13
C VAL A 13 -6.04 -3.38 1.83
N GLN A 14 -4.96 -3.77 1.16
CA GLN A 14 -3.99 -4.72 1.67
C GLN A 14 -2.64 -4.04 1.72
N ILE A 15 -1.98 -4.10 2.88
CA ILE A 15 -0.71 -3.41 3.09
C ILE A 15 0.22 -4.36 3.80
N TYR A 16 1.39 -4.50 3.20
CA TYR A 16 2.48 -5.35 3.62
C TYR A 16 3.68 -4.46 3.92
N THR A 17 4.53 -4.93 4.82
CA THR A 17 5.80 -4.30 5.17
C THR A 17 6.91 -5.35 5.11
N THR A 18 8.16 -4.90 5.10
CA THR A 18 9.30 -5.80 5.27
C THR A 18 9.35 -6.33 6.70
N LYS A 19 9.81 -7.58 6.86
CA LYS A 19 10.07 -8.15 8.18
C LYS A 19 11.19 -7.38 8.87
N LYS A 20 11.03 -7.11 10.17
CA LYS A 20 11.91 -6.23 10.93
C LYS A 20 13.31 -6.79 11.15
N ASP A 21 13.41 -8.11 11.29
CA ASP A 21 14.64 -8.89 11.44
C ASP A 21 15.57 -8.82 10.22
N LEU A 22 15.03 -8.51 9.04
CA LEU A 22 15.82 -8.38 7.82
C LEU A 22 16.49 -7.00 7.68
N GLU A 23 16.12 -6.02 8.51
CA GLU A 23 16.63 -4.63 8.45
C GLU A 23 16.57 -3.98 7.05
N ILE A 24 15.62 -4.41 6.21
CA ILE A 24 15.43 -3.90 4.85
C ILE A 24 14.63 -2.60 4.90
N TYR A 25 15.27 -1.51 4.48
CA TYR A 25 14.65 -0.19 4.34
C TYR A 25 14.21 0.08 2.89
N ILE A 26 12.91 0.31 2.70
CA ILE A 26 12.36 0.71 1.40
C ILE A 26 12.37 2.24 1.33
N HIS A 27 13.40 2.82 0.71
CA HIS A 27 13.50 4.27 0.49
C HIS A 27 12.76 4.74 -0.78
N THR A 28 12.51 3.82 -1.71
CA THR A 28 11.97 4.14 -3.03
C THR A 28 10.53 4.69 -2.94
N LYS A 29 10.30 5.85 -3.55
CA LYS A 29 8.97 6.39 -3.85
C LYS A 29 8.74 6.23 -5.35
N LEU A 30 7.96 5.24 -5.74
CA LEU A 30 7.74 4.90 -7.14
C LEU A 30 6.24 4.77 -7.41
N VAL A 31 5.76 5.51 -8.41
CA VAL A 31 4.41 5.41 -8.96
C VAL A 31 4.58 4.90 -10.39
N LEU A 32 3.91 3.80 -10.73
CA LEU A 32 3.99 3.17 -12.05
C LEU A 32 2.73 3.52 -12.85
N ILE A 33 2.93 3.99 -14.10
CA ILE A 33 1.90 4.38 -15.07
C ILE A 33 2.29 3.78 -16.45
N ASP A 34 1.33 3.61 -17.36
CA ASP A 34 1.17 2.42 -18.20
C ASP A 34 0.90 2.70 -19.74
N ASP A 35 1.70 2.15 -20.71
CA ASP A 35 1.58 1.99 -22.22
C ASP A 35 2.13 0.69 -23.04
N VAL A 36 1.56 -0.55 -22.99
CA VAL A 36 1.74 -1.88 -23.73
C VAL A 36 0.68 -2.95 -23.30
N TYR A 37 0.03 -3.66 -24.22
CA TYR A 37 -1.05 -4.63 -23.93
C TYR A 37 -0.73 -5.70 -22.84
N SER A 38 -1.45 -5.67 -21.72
CA SER A 38 -1.39 -6.62 -20.61
C SER A 38 -2.42 -7.75 -20.77
N PRO A 39 -2.29 -8.87 -20.04
CA PRO A 39 -3.34 -9.90 -19.92
C PRO A 39 -4.67 -9.36 -19.40
N ASP A 40 -4.66 -8.16 -18.82
CA ASP A 40 -5.84 -7.43 -18.35
C ASP A 40 -6.55 -6.67 -19.49
N GLY A 41 -6.01 -6.72 -20.73
CA GLY A 41 -6.54 -5.99 -21.88
C GLY A 41 -6.21 -4.49 -21.88
N VAL A 42 -5.28 -4.05 -21.03
CA VAL A 42 -4.90 -2.65 -20.83
C VAL A 42 -3.48 -2.42 -21.36
N THR A 43 -3.25 -1.28 -22.01
CA THR A 43 -1.94 -0.95 -22.57
C THR A 43 -1.07 -0.28 -21.46
N VAL A 44 -0.10 -1.02 -20.87
CA VAL A 44 0.99 -0.67 -19.88
C VAL A 44 2.52 -0.63 -20.29
N LEU A 45 3.39 0.31 -19.88
CA LEU A 45 4.64 0.68 -20.62
C LEU A 45 5.67 -0.44 -20.46
N LYS A 46 6.38 -0.86 -21.52
CA LYS A 46 7.20 -2.09 -21.47
C LYS A 46 8.20 -2.05 -20.30
N LEU A 47 8.90 -0.93 -20.16
CA LEU A 47 9.92 -0.76 -19.13
C LEU A 47 9.31 -0.66 -17.72
N ALA A 48 8.15 0.01 -17.58
CA ALA A 48 7.42 0.10 -16.32
C ALA A 48 6.88 -1.28 -15.87
N ARG A 49 6.30 -2.04 -16.81
CA ARG A 49 5.81 -3.40 -16.56
C ARG A 49 6.93 -4.36 -16.21
N ASP A 50 8.05 -4.28 -16.91
CA ASP A 50 9.22 -5.13 -16.66
C ASP A 50 9.82 -4.84 -15.27
N MET A 51 9.97 -3.56 -14.90
CA MET A 51 10.34 -3.15 -13.53
C MET A 51 9.36 -3.70 -12.47
N ARG A 52 8.04 -3.59 -12.72
CA ARG A 52 7.01 -4.14 -11.83
C ARG A 52 7.19 -5.64 -11.63
N ILE A 53 7.31 -6.42 -12.71
CA ILE A 53 7.42 -7.88 -12.62
C ILE A 53 8.69 -8.26 -11.86
N ARG A 54 9.83 -7.62 -12.14
CA ARG A 54 11.06 -7.86 -11.36
C ARG A 54 10.88 -7.55 -9.88
N LYS A 55 10.18 -6.47 -9.54
CA LYS A 55 9.87 -6.17 -8.14
C LYS A 55 8.98 -7.24 -7.50
N PHE A 56 8.04 -7.80 -8.25
CA PHE A 56 7.18 -8.89 -7.76
C PHE A 56 8.00 -10.17 -7.58
N VAL A 57 8.94 -10.49 -8.48
CA VAL A 57 9.88 -11.60 -8.33
C VAL A 57 10.69 -11.45 -7.04
N GLU A 58 11.25 -10.27 -6.76
CA GLU A 58 12.00 -10.01 -5.52
C GLU A 58 11.17 -10.25 -4.25
N MET A 59 9.92 -9.80 -4.27
CA MET A 59 9.04 -9.80 -3.10
C MET A 59 8.33 -11.14 -2.87
N THR A 60 7.98 -11.86 -3.94
CA THR A 60 7.19 -13.11 -3.90
C THR A 60 8.02 -14.37 -4.15
N ARG A 61 9.23 -14.23 -4.72
CA ARG A 61 10.11 -15.32 -5.18
C ARG A 61 9.55 -16.21 -6.30
N LEU A 62 8.45 -15.81 -6.93
CA LEU A 62 7.93 -16.48 -8.12
C LEU A 62 8.80 -16.18 -9.35
N SER A 63 8.74 -17.05 -10.36
CA SER A 63 9.49 -16.85 -11.60
C SER A 63 8.95 -15.65 -12.37
N TYR A 64 9.81 -15.06 -13.22
CA TYR A 64 9.42 -13.93 -14.05
C TYR A 64 8.31 -14.33 -15.04
N GLU A 65 8.43 -15.54 -15.60
CA GLU A 65 7.52 -16.12 -16.57
C GLU A 65 6.12 -16.31 -15.99
N ASP A 66 6.03 -16.87 -14.78
CA ASP A 66 4.76 -17.07 -14.07
C ASP A 66 4.07 -15.73 -13.81
N LEU A 67 4.80 -14.76 -13.25
CA LEU A 67 4.27 -13.44 -12.94
C LEU A 67 3.91 -12.62 -14.18
N ASN A 68 4.59 -12.84 -15.30
CA ASN A 68 4.30 -12.16 -16.55
C ASN A 68 3.04 -12.71 -17.25
N ALA A 69 2.72 -13.98 -17.01
CA ALA A 69 1.52 -14.64 -17.52
C ALA A 69 0.25 -14.30 -16.71
N MET A 70 0.40 -13.96 -15.43
CA MET A 70 -0.71 -13.60 -14.55
C MET A 70 -1.33 -12.24 -14.89
N LYS A 71 -2.62 -12.10 -14.60
CA LYS A 71 -3.27 -10.80 -14.48
C LYS A 71 -2.69 -10.03 -13.31
N PHE A 72 -2.76 -8.70 -13.37
CA PHE A 72 -2.17 -7.86 -12.32
C PHE A 72 -2.74 -8.18 -10.93
N ILE A 73 -4.05 -8.38 -10.83
CA ILE A 73 -4.73 -8.67 -9.56
C ILE A 73 -4.28 -10.03 -9.02
N ASP A 74 -4.20 -11.05 -9.88
CA ASP A 74 -3.77 -12.40 -9.50
C ASP A 74 -2.33 -12.40 -9.00
N ALA A 75 -1.45 -11.64 -9.66
CA ALA A 75 -0.06 -11.44 -9.24
C ALA A 75 0.02 -10.66 -7.91
N ALA A 76 -0.84 -9.67 -7.69
CA ALA A 76 -0.89 -8.92 -6.43
C ALA A 76 -1.41 -9.77 -5.25
N ASP A 77 -2.34 -10.70 -5.51
CA ASP A 77 -2.82 -11.65 -4.50
C ASP A 77 -1.72 -12.61 -4.03
N GLN A 78 -0.65 -12.82 -4.81
CA GLN A 78 0.53 -13.58 -4.37
C GLN A 78 1.26 -12.91 -3.19
N PHE A 79 1.10 -11.60 -2.97
CA PHE A 79 1.65 -10.96 -1.78
C PHE A 79 1.03 -11.47 -0.48
N LYS A 80 -0.25 -11.88 -0.49
CA LYS A 80 -0.89 -12.53 0.67
C LYS A 80 -0.20 -13.84 1.02
N VAL A 81 0.20 -14.60 -0.02
CA VAL A 81 0.86 -15.89 0.13
C VAL A 81 2.28 -15.66 0.61
N ALA A 82 3.01 -14.75 -0.03
CA ALA A 82 4.37 -14.39 0.32
C ALA A 82 4.46 -13.87 1.77
N ALA A 83 3.54 -13.00 2.20
CA ALA A 83 3.56 -12.43 3.55
C ALA A 83 3.39 -13.48 4.68
N LYS A 84 2.83 -14.64 4.38
CA LYS A 84 2.70 -15.76 5.33
C LYS A 84 3.91 -16.68 5.31
N ASP A 85 4.70 -16.66 4.25
CA ASP A 85 5.88 -17.49 4.11
C ASP A 85 7.07 -16.86 4.86
N GLU A 86 7.69 -17.65 5.74
CA GLU A 86 8.89 -17.26 6.49
C GLU A 86 10.08 -17.00 5.56
N SER A 87 10.10 -17.63 4.38
CA SER A 87 11.20 -17.49 3.44
C SER A 87 11.26 -16.09 2.80
N THR A 88 10.12 -15.44 2.56
CA THR A 88 10.08 -14.17 1.83
C THR A 88 10.37 -12.95 2.72
N ILE A 89 10.48 -11.77 2.11
CA ILE A 89 10.77 -10.53 2.84
C ILE A 89 9.54 -9.85 3.46
N LEU A 90 8.32 -10.30 3.11
CA LEU A 90 7.08 -9.60 3.41
C LEU A 90 6.42 -10.09 4.70
N THR A 91 5.69 -9.19 5.36
CA THR A 91 4.77 -9.50 6.47
C THR A 91 3.58 -8.53 6.46
N ASP A 92 2.49 -8.94 7.09
CA ASP A 92 1.29 -8.12 7.21
C ASP A 92 1.57 -6.85 8.04
N PHE A 93 1.23 -5.70 7.47
CA PHE A 93 1.35 -4.44 8.20
C PHE A 93 0.19 -4.27 9.17
N SER A 94 0.41 -4.56 10.45
CA SER A 94 -0.52 -4.19 11.53
C SER A 94 -0.06 -2.89 12.18
N VAL A 95 -0.94 -1.89 12.22
CA VAL A 95 -0.71 -0.70 13.03
C VAL A 95 -1.14 -1.04 14.45
N LYS A 96 -0.20 -0.95 15.39
CA LYS A 96 -0.54 -0.98 16.80
C LYS A 96 -1.05 0.39 17.19
N ASP A 97 -2.27 0.46 17.71
CA ASP A 97 -2.81 1.70 18.23
C ASP A 97 -1.99 2.11 19.46
N HIS A 98 -1.26 3.21 19.31
CA HIS A 98 -0.57 3.89 20.38
C HIS A 98 -1.39 5.10 20.81
N LEU A 99 -1.51 5.32 22.13
CA LEU A 99 -2.23 6.46 22.72
C LEU A 99 -1.75 7.81 22.16
N TYR A 100 -0.47 7.89 21.83
CA TYR A 100 0.16 9.01 21.14
C TYR A 100 -0.59 9.42 19.85
N TYR A 101 -1.18 8.51 19.08
CA TYR A 101 -1.92 8.88 17.87
C TYR A 101 -3.21 9.65 18.15
N ALA A 102 -3.81 9.50 19.33
CA ALA A 102 -4.96 10.31 19.73
C ALA A 102 -4.51 11.67 20.27
N THR A 103 -3.50 11.67 21.14
CA THR A 103 -3.08 12.90 21.85
C THR A 103 -2.17 13.81 21.02
N PHE A 104 -1.39 13.25 20.08
CA PHE A 104 -0.49 14.02 19.23
C PHE A 104 -1.25 14.87 18.22
N VAL A 105 -2.35 14.34 17.67
CA VAL A 105 -3.13 15.05 16.66
C VAL A 105 -3.72 16.32 17.26
N ASP A 106 -4.36 16.27 18.43
CA ASP A 106 -5.01 17.47 18.95
C ASP A 106 -4.01 18.55 19.39
N ILE A 107 -2.89 18.18 20.03
CA ILE A 107 -1.91 19.15 20.54
C ILE A 107 -1.06 19.75 19.42
N PHE A 108 -0.61 18.94 18.45
CA PHE A 108 0.29 19.43 17.39
C PHE A 108 -0.46 19.95 16.16
N ARG A 109 -1.70 19.49 15.88
CA ARG A 109 -2.46 19.98 14.72
C ARG A 109 -2.75 21.47 14.87
N GLU A 110 -3.10 21.95 16.06
CA GLU A 110 -3.33 23.38 16.29
C GLU A 110 -2.06 24.23 16.05
N GLN A 111 -0.88 23.66 16.31
CA GLN A 111 0.40 24.37 16.13
C GLN A 111 0.95 24.29 14.70
N VAL A 112 0.77 23.16 14.01
CA VAL A 112 1.36 22.88 12.69
C VAL A 112 0.40 23.23 11.55
N ASP A 113 -0.89 22.96 11.73
CA ASP A 113 -1.92 23.19 10.72
C ASP A 113 -3.28 23.57 11.36
N PRO A 114 -3.39 24.81 11.90
CA PRO A 114 -4.61 25.27 12.54
C PRO A 114 -5.80 25.42 11.57
N GLN A 115 -5.55 25.43 10.26
CA GLN A 115 -6.56 25.67 9.23
C GLN A 115 -7.20 24.38 8.68
N GLU A 116 -6.59 23.21 8.87
CA GLU A 116 -7.22 21.93 8.47
C GLU A 116 -8.12 21.34 9.58
N VAL A 117 -9.22 22.05 9.91
CA VAL A 117 -10.37 21.47 10.61
C VAL A 117 -11.39 20.94 9.60
N CYS A 118 -11.63 19.63 9.62
CA CYS A 118 -12.79 19.03 8.97
C CYS A 118 -13.90 18.86 10.00
N THR A 119 -15.00 19.59 9.86
CA THR A 119 -16.21 19.30 10.63
C THR A 119 -17.00 18.20 9.93
N PHE A 120 -17.23 17.09 10.64
CA PHE A 120 -18.06 16.00 10.15
C PHE A 120 -19.50 16.25 10.59
N LYS A 121 -20.39 16.57 9.65
CA LYS A 121 -21.84 16.55 9.83
C LYS A 121 -22.42 15.32 9.12
N ASP A 122 -23.63 14.92 9.46
CA ASP A 122 -24.30 13.75 8.84
C ASP A 122 -24.40 13.84 7.31
N SER A 123 -24.25 15.04 6.72
CA SER A 123 -24.23 15.30 5.28
C SER A 123 -22.85 15.23 4.62
N GLY A 124 -21.78 14.89 5.34
CA GLY A 124 -20.41 14.79 4.84
C GLY A 124 -19.39 15.67 5.58
N SER A 125 -18.13 15.59 5.15
CA SER A 125 -17.03 16.42 5.66
C SER A 125 -17.05 17.78 4.96
N THR A 126 -17.20 18.86 5.71
CA THR A 126 -16.98 20.23 5.23
C THR A 126 -15.65 20.73 5.76
N ARG A 127 -14.81 21.27 4.85
CA ARG A 127 -13.64 22.07 5.26
C ARG A 127 -14.19 23.42 5.73
N ASP A 128 -13.95 23.75 7.00
CA ASP A 128 -14.25 25.10 7.47
C ASP A 128 -13.14 26.00 6.91
N VAL A 129 -13.50 26.79 5.89
CA VAL A 129 -12.62 27.79 5.28
C VAL A 129 -13.07 29.13 5.86
N ASP A 130 -12.26 29.67 6.78
CA ASP A 130 -12.30 31.10 7.13
C ASP A 130 -11.49 31.91 6.09
#